data_AF-A0A3B5L0W2-F1
#
_entry.id   AF-A0A3B5L0W2-F1
#
_cell.length_a   1.000
_cell.length_b   1.000
_cell.length_c   1.000
_cell.angle_alpha   90.00
_cell.angle_beta   90.00
_cell.angle_gamma   90.00
#
_symmetry.space_group_name_H-M   'P 1'
#
loop_
_entity.id
_entity.type
_entity.pdbx_description
1 polymer ?
#
loop_
_entity_poly.entity_id
_entity_poly.type
_entity_poly.pdbx_seq_one_letter_code
_entity_poly.pdbx_strand_id
1 'polypeptide(L)'
;NNNNFYFIHPSREIISVHRDADRVPAEISMARCLCDGCIINLREVSSYNSVLVCAQTTVLRRKPCPSDPNKFVVWKELMAVPVGCTCKKFFYLLVSQQKHYRCDFM
;
A
#
# COMPACT_ATOMS: atom_id res chain seq x y z
N ASN A 1 35.71 -17.63 3.88
CA ASN A 1 34.34 -17.81 3.34
C ASN A 1 33.69 -16.44 3.33
N ASN A 2 33.68 -15.77 2.17
CA ASN A 2 33.33 -14.35 2.06
C ASN A 2 31.80 -14.21 2.07
N ASN A 3 31.22 -14.09 3.25
CA ASN A 3 29.80 -13.76 3.40
C ASN A 3 29.62 -12.26 3.12
N ASN A 4 29.54 -11.90 1.84
CA ASN A 4 29.10 -10.56 1.44
C ASN A 4 27.61 -10.44 1.76
N PHE A 5 27.29 -9.77 2.86
CA PHE A 5 25.92 -9.38 3.18
C PHE A 5 25.53 -8.21 2.28
N TYR A 6 24.70 -8.48 1.27
CA TYR A 6 24.11 -7.43 0.45
C TYR A 6 22.81 -6.97 1.11
N PHE A 7 22.72 -5.70 1.50
CA PHE A 7 21.47 -5.11 1.95
C PHE A 7 20.56 -4.89 0.74
N ILE A 8 19.41 -5.54 0.72
CA ILE A 8 18.38 -5.34 -0.30
C ILE A 8 17.43 -4.29 0.24
N HIS A 9 17.41 -3.13 -0.41
CA HIS A 9 16.52 -2.04 -0.03
C HIS A 9 15.32 -1.98 -1.00
N PRO A 10 14.10 -1.77 -0.49
CA PRO A 10 13.00 -1.35 -1.36
C PRO A 10 13.38 -0.07 -2.07
N SER A 11 12.78 0.15 -3.24
CA SER A 11 12.93 1.43 -3.94
C SER A 11 12.52 2.59 -3.02
N ARG A 12 13.08 3.76 -3.29
CA ARG A 12 12.63 4.99 -2.63
C ARG A 12 11.12 5.10 -2.83
N GLU A 13 10.40 5.46 -1.77
CA GLU A 13 8.95 5.63 -1.80
C GLU A 13 8.56 7.11 -1.73
N ILE A 14 7.39 7.42 -2.28
CA ILE A 14 6.75 8.73 -2.13
C ILE A 14 5.44 8.54 -1.36
N ILE A 15 5.19 9.42 -0.40
CA ILE A 15 3.93 9.50 0.34
C ILE A 15 3.05 10.56 -0.31
N SER A 16 1.83 10.19 -0.69
CA SER A 16 0.79 11.10 -1.17
C SER A 16 -0.42 11.07 -0.25
N VAL A 17 -1.03 12.23 0.01
CA VAL A 17 -2.24 12.33 0.84
C VAL A 17 -3.48 12.20 -0.03
N HIS A 18 -4.26 11.15 0.19
CA HIS A 18 -5.55 10.93 -0.46
C HIS A 18 -6.66 11.54 0.40
N ARG A 19 -7.43 12.45 -0.20
CA ARG A 19 -8.50 13.22 0.46
C ARG A 19 -9.86 12.75 0.01
N ASP A 20 -10.77 12.58 0.96
CA ASP A 20 -12.15 12.17 0.73
C ASP A 20 -13.06 12.83 1.78
N ALA A 21 -13.94 13.74 1.33
CA ALA A 21 -14.81 14.51 2.23
C ALA A 21 -15.92 13.66 2.89
N ASP A 22 -16.23 12.50 2.30
CA ASP A 22 -17.26 11.58 2.76
C ASP A 22 -16.69 10.43 3.59
N ARG A 23 -15.43 10.55 3.99
CA ARG A 23 -14.72 9.57 4.82
C ARG A 23 -14.15 10.20 6.09
N VAL A 24 -14.10 9.42 7.16
CA VAL A 24 -13.37 9.74 8.38
C VAL A 24 -12.37 8.62 8.69
N PRO A 25 -11.05 8.93 8.77
CA PRO A 25 -10.43 10.22 8.49
C PRO A 25 -10.56 10.65 7.02
N ALA A 26 -10.71 11.96 6.79
CA ALA A 26 -10.83 12.51 5.44
C ALA A 26 -9.53 12.38 4.65
N GLU A 27 -8.40 12.58 5.33
CA GLU A 27 -7.06 12.47 4.76
C GLU A 27 -6.39 11.16 5.18
N ILE A 28 -5.87 10.41 4.21
CA ILE A 28 -5.10 9.18 4.44
C ILE A 28 -3.81 9.26 3.62
N SER A 29 -2.67 9.04 4.28
CA SER A 29 -1.37 8.97 3.62
C SER A 29 -1.17 7.61 2.96
N MET A 30 -0.77 7.61 1.69
CA MET A 30 -0.57 6.41 0.88
C MET A 30 0.83 6.42 0.27
N ALA A 31 1.57 5.33 0.44
CA ALA A 31 2.89 5.13 -0.15
C ALA A 31 2.81 4.64 -1.60
N ARG A 32 3.79 5.02 -2.42
CA ARG A 32 4.02 4.48 -3.77
C ARG A 32 5.49 4.12 -3.95
N CYS A 33 5.74 2.94 -4.54
CA CYS A 33 7.08 2.52 -4.94
C CYS A 33 7.49 3.26 -6.22
N LEU A 34 8.73 3.73 -6.29
CA LEU A 34 9.23 4.45 -7.46
C LEU A 34 9.82 3.56 -8.55
N CYS A 35 10.30 2.39 -8.17
CA CYS A 35 10.90 1.45 -9.10
C CYS A 35 10.13 0.13 -9.08
N ASP A 36 10.20 -0.61 -10.18
CA ASP A 36 9.63 -1.96 -10.27
C ASP A 36 10.55 -2.97 -9.58
N GLY A 37 11.87 -2.77 -9.68
CA GLY A 37 12.89 -3.60 -9.05
C GLY A 37 13.30 -3.14 -7.65
N CYS A 38 14.26 -3.85 -7.05
CA CYS A 38 14.85 -3.49 -5.76
C CYS A 38 16.26 -2.95 -5.89
N ILE A 39 16.68 -2.11 -4.95
CA ILE A 39 18.01 -1.54 -4.94
C ILE A 39 18.97 -2.47 -4.18
N ILE A 40 19.98 -2.97 -4.89
CA ILE A 40 21.07 -3.80 -4.34
C ILE A 40 22.38 -3.16 -4.79
N ASN A 41 23.25 -2.83 -3.85
CA ASN A 41 24.51 -2.11 -4.13
C ASN A 41 24.30 -0.83 -4.97
N LEU A 42 23.30 -0.02 -4.59
CA LEU A 42 22.93 1.24 -5.25
C LEU A 42 22.45 1.10 -6.70
N ARG A 43 22.16 -0.12 -7.16
CA ARG A 43 21.63 -0.38 -8.50
C ARG A 43 20.30 -1.12 -8.42
N GLU A 44 19.39 -0.77 -9.32
CA GLU A 44 18.13 -1.50 -9.45
C GLU A 44 18.37 -2.87 -10.08
N VAL A 45 17.78 -3.90 -9.47
CA VAL A 45 17.87 -5.28 -9.90
C VAL A 45 16.45 -5.82 -10.12
N SER A 46 16.16 -6.26 -11.35
CA SER A 46 14.85 -6.76 -11.78
C SER A 46 14.54 -8.21 -11.40
N SER A 47 15.51 -8.94 -10.83
CA SER A 47 15.26 -10.28 -10.27
C SER A 47 14.47 -10.26 -8.95
N TYR A 48 14.28 -9.05 -8.40
CA TYR A 48 13.40 -8.73 -7.29
C TYR A 48 12.38 -7.70 -7.76
N ASN A 49 11.23 -7.68 -7.10
CA ASN A 49 10.21 -6.68 -7.33
C ASN A 49 9.99 -5.87 -6.06
N SER A 50 9.98 -4.54 -6.19
CA SER A 50 9.41 -3.65 -5.19
C SER A 50 7.89 -3.81 -5.23
N VAL A 51 7.31 -4.25 -4.13
CA VAL A 51 5.87 -4.44 -4.00
C VAL A 51 5.32 -3.60 -2.85
N LEU A 52 4.13 -3.04 -3.06
CA LEU A 52 3.44 -2.30 -2.01
C LEU A 52 3.02 -3.24 -0.87
N VAL A 53 3.22 -2.76 0.35
CA VAL A 53 2.71 -3.35 1.58
C VAL A 53 1.46 -2.58 1.96
N CYS A 54 0.33 -3.28 2.02
CA CYS A 54 -0.94 -2.71 2.43
C CYS A 54 -1.29 -3.05 3.89
N ALA A 55 -1.83 -2.09 4.62
CA ALA A 55 -2.45 -2.29 5.92
C ALA A 55 -3.98 -2.17 5.80
N GLN A 56 -4.72 -3.08 6.42
CA GLN A 56 -6.17 -2.99 6.50
C GLN A 56 -6.56 -1.94 7.55
N THR A 57 -7.25 -0.90 7.11
CA THR A 57 -7.71 0.21 7.97
C THR A 57 -9.22 0.29 7.93
N THR A 58 -9.85 0.40 9.11
CA THR A 58 -11.28 0.68 9.19
C THR A 58 -11.49 2.18 9.05
N VAL A 59 -12.34 2.57 8.10
CA VAL A 59 -12.77 3.96 7.89
C VAL A 59 -14.27 4.07 8.07
N LEU A 60 -14.73 5.26 8.43
CA LEU A 60 -16.15 5.57 8.45
C LEU A 60 -16.52 6.30 7.16
N ARG A 61 -17.54 5.80 6.47
CA ARG A 61 -18.15 6.48 5.33
C ARG A 61 -19.41 7.18 5.77
N ARG A 62 -19.69 8.34 5.17
CA ARG A 62 -20.93 9.07 5.38
C ARG A 62 -21.57 9.41 4.04
N LYS A 63 -22.90 9.46 4.03
CA LYS A 63 -23.68 10.09 2.96
C LYS A 63 -24.83 10.90 3.56
N PRO A 64 -25.20 12.05 2.96
CA PRO A 64 -26.32 12.83 3.44
C PRO A 64 -27.64 12.06 3.30
N CYS A 65 -28.56 12.27 4.24
CA CYS A 65 -29.91 11.70 4.15
C CYS A 65 -30.73 12.43 3.08
N PRO A 66 -31.47 11.72 2.20
CA PRO A 66 -32.32 12.37 1.19
C PRO A 66 -33.37 13.31 1.78
N SER A 67 -33.86 13.01 2.98
CA SER A 67 -34.93 13.77 3.65
C SER A 67 -34.42 14.95 4.50
N ASP A 68 -33.14 14.97 4.89
CA ASP A 68 -32.58 15.99 5.78
C ASP A 68 -31.07 16.14 5.48
N PRO A 69 -30.67 17.22 4.78
CA PRO A 69 -29.27 17.47 4.41
C PRO A 69 -28.32 17.63 5.60
N ASN A 70 -28.83 17.89 6.80
CA ASN A 70 -28.02 18.04 8.02
C ASN A 70 -27.76 16.71 8.73
N LYS A 71 -28.37 15.61 8.27
CA LYS A 71 -28.18 14.27 8.83
C LYS A 71 -27.40 13.39 7.87
N PHE A 72 -26.59 12.50 8.45
CA PHE A 72 -25.75 11.58 7.70
C PHE A 72 -26.03 10.14 8.11
N VAL A 73 -26.09 9.25 7.11
CA VAL A 73 -25.98 7.82 7.35
C VAL A 73 -24.51 7.46 7.34
N VAL A 74 -24.04 6.77 8.38
CA VAL A 74 -22.62 6.41 8.56
C VAL A 74 -22.47 4.89 8.62
N TRP A 75 -21.43 4.35 7.98
CA TRP A 75 -21.10 2.92 8.06
C TRP A 75 -19.58 2.70 8.09
N LYS A 76 -19.17 1.53 8.59
CA LYS A 76 -17.76 1.11 8.59
C LYS A 76 -17.42 0.45 7.27
N GLU A 77 -16.25 0.77 6.74
CA GLU A 77 -15.67 0.14 5.55
C GLU A 77 -14.23 -0.25 5.87
N LEU A 78 -13.81 -1.43 5.42
CA LEU A 78 -12.42 -1.85 5.51
C LEU A 78 -11.73 -1.48 4.19
N MET A 79 -10.68 -0.68 4.26
CA MET A 79 -9.88 -0.31 3.10
C MET A 79 -8.43 -0.76 3.24
N ALA A 80 -7.81 -1.12 2.11
CA ALA A 80 -6.39 -1.39 2.04
C ALA A 80 -5.62 -0.08 1.81
N VAL A 81 -4.78 0.31 2.77
CA VAL A 81 -3.94 1.53 2.69
C VAL A 81 -2.50 1.11 2.40
N PRO A 82 -1.89 1.56 1.29
CA PRO A 82 -0.47 1.35 1.04
C PRO A 82 0.36 2.10 2.08
N VAL A 83 1.11 1.39 2.92
CA VAL A 83 1.91 1.97 4.02
C VAL A 83 3.41 2.02 3.72
N GLY A 84 3.87 1.28 2.71
CA GLY A 84 5.26 1.31 2.27
C GLY A 84 5.56 0.29 1.18
N CYS A 85 6.84 0.14 0.86
CA CYS A 85 7.34 -0.82 -0.12
C CYS A 85 8.24 -1.90 0.51
N THR A 86 8.19 -3.11 -0.04
CA THR A 86 9.09 -4.21 0.34
C THR A 86 9.63 -4.93 -0.89
N CYS A 87 10.69 -5.70 -0.71
CA CYS A 87 11.36 -6.44 -1.79
C CYS A 87 10.98 -7.91 -1.80
N LYS A 88 10.45 -8.38 -2.93
CA LYS A 88 10.05 -9.78 -3.13
C LYS A 88 10.79 -10.39 -4.33
N LYS A 89 11.46 -11.53 -4.11
CA LYS A 89 12.13 -12.27 -5.19
C LYS A 89 11.09 -12.82 -6.16
N PHE A 90 11.37 -12.70 -7.46
CA PHE A 90 10.43 -13.06 -8.54
C PHE A 90 9.83 -14.48 -8.41
N PHE A 91 10.64 -15.46 -7.99
CA PHE A 91 10.21 -16.86 -7.84
C PHE A 91 9.06 -17.05 -6.82
N TYR A 92 8.90 -16.15 -5.85
CA TYR A 92 7.80 -16.20 -4.87
C TYR A 92 6.49 -15.57 -5.39
N LEU A 93 6.49 -14.88 -6.55
CA LEU A 93 5.26 -14.35 -7.13
C LEU A 93 4.33 -15.47 -7.62
N LEU A 94 4.90 -16.57 -8.14
CA LEU A 94 4.13 -17.74 -8.57
C LEU A 94 3.52 -18.54 -7.41
N VAL A 95 4.12 -18.46 -6.21
CA VAL A 95 3.71 -19.27 -5.04
C VAL A 95 2.79 -18.50 -4.06
N SER A 96 2.83 -17.16 -4.04
CA SER A 96 2.13 -16.36 -3.00
C SER A 96 0.80 -15.72 -3.43
N GLN A 97 -0.09 -16.48 -4.07
CA GLN A 97 -1.54 -16.14 -4.09
C GLN A 97 -2.20 -16.16 -2.68
N GLN A 98 -1.43 -16.12 -1.59
CA GLN A 98 -1.92 -16.00 -0.22
C GLN A 98 -2.03 -14.53 0.21
N LYS A 99 -3.16 -13.95 -0.21
CA LYS A 99 -4.10 -13.14 0.57
C LYS A 99 -3.60 -12.64 1.94
N HIS A 100 -3.05 -11.43 2.01
CA HIS A 100 -3.50 -10.43 3.01
C HIS A 100 -2.86 -9.04 2.86
N TYR A 101 -1.69 -8.93 2.22
CA TYR A 101 -0.86 -7.72 2.26
C TYR A 101 -0.52 -7.13 0.87
N ARG A 102 -0.90 -7.82 -0.21
CA ARG A 102 -0.75 -7.30 -1.57
C ARG A 102 -1.92 -6.39 -1.89
N CYS A 103 -1.63 -5.22 -2.44
CA CYS A 103 -2.63 -4.23 -2.83
C CYS A 103 -3.38 -4.65 -4.12
N ASP A 104 -3.90 -5.89 -4.17
CA ASP A 104 -4.65 -6.45 -5.30
C ASP A 104 -6.16 -6.07 -5.22
N PHE A 105 -6.48 -4.90 -4.67
CA PHE A 105 -7.83 -4.32 -4.65
C PHE A 105 -7.76 -2.85 -5.07
N MET A 106 -7.58 -2.63 -6.37
CA MET A 106 -8.08 -1.47 -7.11
C MET A 106 -8.64 -1.97 -8.44
#